data_AF-A0A1M3QYY1-F1
#
_entry.id   AF-A0A1M3QYY1-F1
#
_cell.length_a   1.000
_cell.length_b   1.000
_cell.length_c   1.000
_cell.angle_alpha   90.00
_cell.angle_beta   90.00
_cell.angle_gamma   90.00
#
_symmetry.space_group_name_H-M   'P 1'
#
loop_
_entity.id
_entity.type
_entity.pdbx_description
1 polymer ?
#
loop_
_entity_poly.entity_id
_entity_poly.type
_entity_poly.pdbx_seq_one_letter_code
_entity_poly.pdbx_strand_id
1 'polypeptide(L)'
;MPQKIRIVTATSLFDGHDAAINIMRRILQSKGAEVIHLGHNRSAHEIVECAIEEDATAVAITSYQGGHIEFFKYIKELLDKNGASHIKIFGGGGGTILPKEIEELHKYGITRIYSPDDGRKMGLEGMIEDVIMLCANRPTHNGKIKEPANGKYPLGEAHNIKHLAQAITSAEGKSNTTDDISSNTAGNKSVVIGITGTGGAGKSSVTDEVVRRYLAAFSDKTIAVISVDPSKKKTGGALLGDRIRMNAISHPRAYMRSLATREDNAALSSVAKHAIALCKNEGYDCIILESAGVGQSDVSIVDHCDVNIYVMTPEYGAASQLEKINMLDYADIIVINKFDKPGAEDALMDVRKQYKRNHQLFTAKDEDLPVLGVCANKFNDEGINHLFDLLSNKINDKLQIACPSKIAGSVKKEAIKKSGIIPDSRIRYLSEISETIRNYNNWVNEQSTIATQLYQLNGSITILNKTPEK
;
A
#
# COMPACT_ATOMS: atom_id res chain seq x y z
N MET A 1 0.73 -27.94 -7.52
CA MET A 1 1.43 -27.43 -6.32
C MET A 1 0.41 -27.18 -5.23
N PRO A 2 0.73 -27.33 -3.93
CA PRO A 2 -0.19 -26.93 -2.87
C PRO A 2 -0.49 -25.43 -2.98
N GLN A 3 -1.76 -25.07 -2.84
CA GLN A 3 -2.23 -23.69 -2.92
C GLN A 3 -1.58 -22.87 -1.79
N LYS A 4 -1.03 -21.69 -2.13
CA LYS A 4 -0.36 -20.84 -1.13
C LYS A 4 -1.38 -20.31 -0.11
N ILE A 5 -0.95 -20.29 1.16
CA ILE A 5 -1.76 -19.76 2.26
C ILE A 5 -1.73 -18.24 2.21
N ARG A 6 -2.91 -17.63 2.03
CA ARG A 6 -3.13 -16.18 2.04
C ARG A 6 -3.87 -15.79 3.30
N ILE A 7 -3.35 -14.83 4.06
CA ILE A 7 -3.93 -14.43 5.35
C ILE A 7 -4.10 -12.91 5.38
N VAL A 8 -5.32 -12.46 5.67
CA VAL A 8 -5.62 -11.05 5.93
C VAL A 8 -5.35 -10.77 7.41
N THR A 9 -4.58 -9.71 7.69
CA THR A 9 -4.24 -9.30 9.06
C THR A 9 -4.69 -7.87 9.34
N ALA A 10 -5.38 -7.65 10.45
CA ALA A 10 -5.91 -6.35 10.84
C ALA A 10 -6.05 -6.22 12.37
N THR A 11 -6.19 -5.00 12.88
CA THR A 11 -6.78 -4.77 14.21
C THR A 11 -8.26 -4.46 14.11
N SER A 12 -9.01 -4.66 15.19
CA SER A 12 -10.44 -4.35 15.25
C SER A 12 -10.75 -2.85 15.09
N LEU A 13 -12.04 -2.54 14.89
CA LEU A 13 -12.51 -1.17 14.77
C LEU A 13 -12.18 -0.36 16.03
N PHE A 14 -11.72 0.88 15.84
CA PHE A 14 -11.25 1.79 16.88
C PHE A 14 -10.10 1.26 17.75
N ASP A 15 -9.39 0.23 17.29
CA ASP A 15 -8.22 -0.30 17.97
C ASP A 15 -6.92 0.13 17.29
N GLY A 16 -6.11 0.93 17.98
CA GLY A 16 -4.78 1.37 17.53
C GLY A 16 -3.64 0.42 17.93
N HIS A 17 -3.90 -0.67 18.67
CA HIS A 17 -2.85 -1.57 19.16
C HIS A 17 -2.36 -2.54 18.07
N ASP A 18 -1.50 -2.04 17.18
CA ASP A 18 -0.99 -2.81 16.05
C ASP A 18 0.31 -3.58 16.34
N ALA A 19 0.92 -3.38 17.51
CA ALA A 19 2.21 -3.98 17.86
C ALA A 19 2.17 -5.52 17.79
N ALA A 20 1.13 -6.13 18.35
CA ALA A 20 0.97 -7.58 18.37
C ALA A 20 0.78 -8.14 16.95
N ILE A 21 -0.16 -7.60 16.17
CA ILE A 21 -0.43 -8.08 14.81
C ILE A 21 0.78 -7.87 13.88
N ASN A 22 1.56 -6.80 14.10
CA ASN A 22 2.81 -6.56 13.38
C ASN A 22 3.88 -7.63 13.63
N ILE A 23 3.97 -8.15 14.86
CA ILE A 23 4.87 -9.28 15.18
C ILE A 23 4.34 -10.55 14.52
N MET A 24 3.06 -10.86 14.70
CA MET A 24 2.45 -12.07 14.15
C MET A 24 2.57 -12.15 12.63
N ARG A 25 2.29 -11.07 11.91
CA ARG A 25 2.40 -11.04 10.44
C ARG A 25 3.83 -11.25 9.93
N ARG A 26 4.84 -10.79 10.68
CA ARG A 26 6.26 -11.02 10.31
C ARG A 26 6.62 -12.50 10.40
N ILE A 27 6.10 -13.20 11.42
CA ILE A 27 6.30 -14.63 11.61
C ILE A 27 5.51 -15.42 10.56
N LEU A 28 4.26 -15.02 10.25
CA LEU A 28 3.47 -15.62 9.17
C LEU A 28 4.21 -15.55 7.81
N GLN A 29 4.74 -14.37 7.49
CA GLN A 29 5.53 -14.17 6.27
C GLN A 29 6.83 -15.00 6.28
N SER A 30 7.49 -15.14 7.44
CA SER A 30 8.73 -15.92 7.54
C SER A 30 8.51 -17.42 7.41
N LYS A 31 7.29 -17.91 7.72
CA LYS A 31 6.85 -19.29 7.52
C LYS A 31 6.20 -19.53 6.14
N GLY A 32 6.26 -18.56 5.24
CA GLY A 32 5.90 -18.73 3.83
C GLY A 32 4.48 -18.32 3.44
N ALA A 33 3.70 -17.71 4.35
CA ALA A 33 2.38 -17.18 4.01
C ALA A 33 2.47 -15.87 3.20
N GLU A 34 1.48 -15.65 2.34
CA GLU A 34 1.24 -14.35 1.70
C GLU A 34 0.29 -13.54 2.62
N VAL A 35 0.82 -12.48 3.23
CA VAL A 35 0.09 -11.68 4.22
C VAL A 35 -0.42 -10.41 3.58
N ILE A 36 -1.73 -10.25 3.54
CA ILE A 36 -2.40 -8.99 3.19
C ILE A 36 -2.61 -8.24 4.49
N HIS A 37 -1.94 -7.09 4.67
CA HIS A 37 -1.99 -6.36 5.92
C HIS A 37 -2.81 -5.07 5.77
N LEU A 38 -3.91 -4.97 6.50
CA LEU A 38 -4.80 -3.81 6.48
C LEU A 38 -4.41 -2.72 7.50
N GLY A 39 -3.44 -3.01 8.38
CA GLY A 39 -3.07 -2.09 9.46
C GLY A 39 -4.05 -2.13 10.61
N HIS A 40 -4.37 -0.96 11.15
CA HIS A 40 -5.19 -0.80 12.34
C HIS A 40 -6.50 -0.06 12.07
N ASN A 41 -7.43 -0.08 13.04
CA ASN A 41 -8.73 0.60 12.97
C ASN A 41 -9.56 0.16 11.75
N ARG A 42 -9.86 -1.14 11.64
CA ARG A 42 -10.61 -1.70 10.52
C ARG A 42 -11.98 -2.20 10.94
N SER A 43 -13.00 -1.81 10.19
CA SER A 43 -14.35 -2.32 10.36
C SER A 43 -14.45 -3.79 9.96
N ALA A 44 -15.45 -4.49 10.50
CA ALA A 44 -15.75 -5.86 10.09
C ALA A 44 -16.04 -5.95 8.58
N HIS A 45 -16.67 -4.92 8.01
CA HIS A 45 -16.97 -4.84 6.59
C HIS A 45 -15.69 -4.81 5.75
N GLU A 46 -14.76 -3.90 6.02
CA GLU A 46 -13.47 -3.80 5.30
C GLU A 46 -12.65 -5.10 5.39
N ILE A 47 -12.63 -5.75 6.56
CA ILE A 47 -11.89 -7.01 6.75
C ILE A 47 -12.51 -8.12 5.90
N VAL A 48 -13.84 -8.24 5.88
CA VAL A 48 -14.55 -9.29 5.14
C VAL A 48 -14.51 -9.04 3.64
N GLU A 49 -14.72 -7.81 3.20
CA GLU A 49 -14.55 -7.38 1.81
C GLU A 49 -13.16 -7.77 1.31
N CYS A 50 -12.11 -7.33 2.01
CA CYS A 50 -10.73 -7.70 1.68
C CYS A 50 -10.52 -9.22 1.67
N ALA A 51 -11.03 -9.97 2.65
CA ALA A 51 -10.82 -11.41 2.71
C ALA A 51 -11.45 -12.16 1.52
N ILE A 52 -12.60 -11.67 1.03
CA ILE A 52 -13.29 -12.24 -0.12
C ILE A 52 -12.56 -11.87 -1.42
N GLU A 53 -12.23 -10.60 -1.62
CA GLU A 53 -11.52 -10.14 -2.83
C GLU A 53 -10.14 -10.78 -2.98
N GLU A 54 -9.43 -10.98 -1.86
CA GLU A 54 -8.13 -11.63 -1.84
C GLU A 54 -8.20 -13.16 -1.88
N ASP A 55 -9.42 -13.72 -1.86
CA ASP A 55 -9.73 -15.15 -1.75
C ASP A 55 -8.86 -15.81 -0.66
N ALA A 56 -8.84 -15.18 0.52
CA ALA A 56 -7.95 -15.51 1.61
C ALA A 56 -8.32 -16.85 2.26
N THR A 57 -7.32 -17.57 2.75
CA THR A 57 -7.55 -18.80 3.52
C THR A 57 -8.07 -18.46 4.93
N ALA A 58 -7.61 -17.34 5.48
CA ALA A 58 -7.98 -16.92 6.82
C ALA A 58 -7.88 -15.40 7.04
N VAL A 59 -8.57 -14.94 8.08
CA VAL A 59 -8.39 -13.62 8.70
C VAL A 59 -7.78 -13.79 10.08
N ALA A 60 -6.82 -12.94 10.43
CA ALA A 60 -6.19 -12.90 11.75
C ALA A 60 -6.32 -11.50 12.33
N ILE A 61 -7.02 -11.40 13.46
CA ILE A 61 -7.49 -10.12 14.02
C ILE A 61 -6.98 -9.95 15.44
N THR A 62 -6.42 -8.79 15.76
CA THR A 62 -6.18 -8.42 17.16
C THR A 62 -7.22 -7.44 17.67
N SER A 63 -7.71 -7.67 18.90
CA SER A 63 -8.68 -6.78 19.55
C SER A 63 -8.33 -6.57 21.01
N TYR A 64 -7.94 -5.34 21.36
CA TYR A 64 -7.51 -4.92 22.69
C TYR A 64 -8.45 -3.89 23.36
N GLN A 65 -9.49 -3.44 22.66
CA GLN A 65 -10.41 -2.38 23.14
C GLN A 65 -11.75 -2.91 23.66
N GLY A 66 -11.98 -4.22 23.64
CA GLY A 66 -13.28 -4.82 23.97
C GLY A 66 -14.26 -4.83 22.78
N GLY A 67 -15.50 -5.27 23.02
CA GLY A 67 -16.50 -5.48 21.96
C GLY A 67 -16.15 -6.61 20.99
N HIS A 68 -15.17 -7.45 21.36
CA HIS A 68 -14.64 -8.52 20.53
C HIS A 68 -15.66 -9.62 20.27
N ILE A 69 -16.58 -9.90 21.19
CA ILE A 69 -17.61 -10.92 20.99
C ILE A 69 -18.49 -10.54 19.80
N GLU A 70 -19.07 -9.34 19.84
CA GLU A 70 -19.92 -8.81 18.78
C GLU A 70 -19.13 -8.67 17.47
N PHE A 71 -17.89 -8.17 17.54
CA PHE A 71 -17.05 -7.97 16.37
C PHE A 71 -16.75 -9.28 15.63
N PHE A 72 -16.30 -10.32 16.36
CA PHE A 72 -16.00 -11.63 15.76
C PHE A 72 -17.26 -12.33 15.25
N LYS A 73 -18.37 -12.29 16.00
CA LYS A 73 -19.66 -12.83 15.55
C LYS A 73 -20.14 -12.15 14.27
N TYR A 74 -20.03 -10.82 14.21
CA TYR A 74 -20.43 -10.06 13.03
C TYR A 74 -19.59 -10.38 11.79
N ILE A 75 -18.26 -10.54 11.95
CA ILE A 75 -17.38 -11.00 10.86
C ILE A 75 -17.81 -12.39 10.36
N LYS A 76 -18.10 -13.32 11.29
CA LYS A 76 -18.56 -14.66 10.94
C LYS A 76 -19.88 -14.62 10.16
N GLU A 77 -20.85 -13.83 10.62
CA GLU A 77 -22.12 -13.64 9.93
C GLU A 77 -21.97 -13.02 8.53
N LEU A 78 -21.10 -12.01 8.39
CA LEU A 78 -20.83 -11.38 7.10
C LEU A 78 -20.17 -12.38 6.13
N LEU A 79 -19.22 -13.19 6.59
CA LEU A 79 -18.63 -14.26 5.76
C LEU A 79 -19.68 -15.29 5.35
N ASP A 80 -20.55 -15.71 6.27
CA ASP A 80 -21.59 -16.70 5.99
C ASP A 80 -22.64 -16.16 5.00
N LYS A 81 -23.07 -14.89 5.14
CA LYS A 81 -23.97 -14.20 4.20
C LYS A 81 -23.40 -14.12 2.79
N ASN A 82 -22.08 -13.98 2.66
CA ASN A 82 -21.36 -13.97 1.38
C ASN A 82 -20.97 -15.39 0.87
N GLY A 83 -21.39 -16.44 1.58
CA GLY A 83 -21.01 -17.82 1.27
C GLY A 83 -19.50 -18.07 1.36
N ALA A 84 -18.77 -17.23 2.10
CA ALA A 84 -17.34 -17.29 2.35
C ALA A 84 -17.02 -17.94 3.70
N SER A 85 -17.91 -18.79 4.21
CA SER A 85 -17.81 -19.49 5.49
C SER A 85 -16.58 -20.39 5.66
N HIS A 86 -15.90 -20.70 4.56
CA HIS A 86 -14.66 -21.47 4.51
C HIS A 86 -13.42 -20.69 4.98
N ILE A 87 -13.50 -19.35 5.00
CA ILE A 87 -12.42 -18.48 5.48
C ILE A 87 -12.32 -18.64 7.00
N LYS A 88 -11.16 -19.05 7.49
CA LYS A 88 -10.92 -19.30 8.91
C LYS A 88 -10.72 -17.98 9.66
N ILE A 89 -11.19 -17.91 10.90
CA ILE A 89 -11.11 -16.70 11.73
C ILE A 89 -10.21 -16.99 12.92
N PHE A 90 -9.09 -16.28 12.97
CA PHE A 90 -8.14 -16.31 14.07
C PHE A 90 -8.17 -14.99 14.82
N GLY A 91 -7.95 -15.04 16.14
CA GLY A 91 -7.89 -13.82 16.92
C GLY A 91 -7.01 -13.87 18.16
N GLY A 92 -6.74 -12.70 18.72
CA GLY A 92 -6.05 -12.53 19.99
C GLY A 92 -6.28 -11.14 20.57
N GLY A 93 -6.32 -11.03 21.90
CA GLY A 93 -6.54 -9.75 22.58
C GLY A 93 -5.77 -9.62 23.89
N GLY A 94 -4.74 -10.45 24.07
CA GLY A 94 -4.07 -10.58 25.36
C GLY A 94 -5.05 -10.97 26.46
N GLY A 95 -5.00 -10.26 27.60
CA GLY A 95 -5.92 -10.47 28.71
C GLY A 95 -7.33 -9.90 28.52
N THR A 96 -7.60 -9.22 27.40
CA THR A 96 -8.91 -8.56 27.13
C THR A 96 -10.01 -9.56 26.82
N ILE A 97 -9.66 -10.70 26.22
CA ILE A 97 -10.62 -11.77 25.87
C ILE A 97 -10.53 -12.86 26.94
N LEU A 98 -11.58 -13.00 27.75
CA LEU A 98 -11.62 -13.92 28.87
C LEU A 98 -11.82 -15.38 28.39
N PRO A 99 -11.37 -16.40 29.15
CA PRO A 99 -11.51 -17.80 28.75
C PRO A 99 -12.95 -18.24 28.41
N LYS A 100 -13.95 -17.74 29.14
CA LYS A 100 -15.37 -18.03 28.85
C LYS A 100 -15.83 -17.45 27.51
N GLU A 101 -15.33 -16.27 27.15
CA GLU A 101 -15.64 -15.60 25.89
C GLU A 101 -14.93 -16.29 24.72
N ILE A 102 -13.70 -16.79 24.95
CA ILE A 102 -12.99 -17.65 24.00
C ILE A 102 -13.81 -18.90 23.67
N GLU A 103 -14.32 -19.60 24.70
CA GLU A 103 -15.19 -20.76 24.52
C GLU A 103 -16.48 -20.43 23.76
N GLU A 104 -17.09 -19.28 24.07
CA GLU A 104 -18.29 -18.80 23.38
C GLU A 104 -18.02 -18.54 21.89
N LEU A 105 -16.93 -17.85 21.57
CA LEU A 105 -16.52 -17.57 20.20
C LEU A 105 -16.20 -18.85 19.42
N HIS A 106 -15.53 -19.83 20.04
CA HIS A 106 -15.27 -21.13 19.41
C HIS A 106 -16.57 -21.89 19.14
N LYS A 107 -17.53 -21.89 20.09
CA LYS A 107 -18.86 -22.48 19.90
C LYS A 107 -19.65 -21.80 18.78
N TYR A 108 -19.46 -20.50 18.58
CA TYR A 108 -20.09 -19.75 17.47
C TYR A 108 -19.50 -20.10 16.10
N GLY A 109 -18.29 -20.67 16.05
CA GLY A 109 -17.63 -21.07 14.81
C GLY A 109 -16.39 -20.25 14.45
N ILE A 110 -15.85 -19.46 15.40
CA ILE A 110 -14.52 -18.87 15.26
C ILE A 110 -13.46 -19.98 15.39
N THR A 111 -12.48 -20.00 14.49
CA THR A 111 -11.53 -21.12 14.37
C THR A 111 -10.64 -21.26 15.59
N ARG A 112 -9.99 -20.16 16.00
CA ARG A 112 -9.13 -20.16 17.18
C ARG A 112 -8.92 -18.73 17.69
N ILE A 113 -8.98 -18.56 19.01
CA ILE A 113 -8.60 -17.34 19.70
C ILE A 113 -7.46 -17.74 20.64
N TYR A 114 -6.31 -17.08 20.51
CA TYR A 114 -5.12 -17.37 21.31
C TYR A 114 -5.11 -16.50 22.57
N SER A 115 -5.04 -17.16 23.72
CA SER A 115 -4.89 -16.55 25.03
C SER A 115 -3.42 -16.28 25.38
N PRO A 116 -3.12 -15.47 26.40
CA PRO A 116 -1.76 -15.32 26.91
C PRO A 116 -1.13 -16.64 27.38
N ASP A 117 -1.94 -17.58 27.88
CA ASP A 117 -1.48 -18.91 28.28
C ASP A 117 -1.05 -19.76 27.09
N ASP A 118 -1.75 -19.65 25.96
CA ASP A 118 -1.33 -20.31 24.70
C ASP A 118 0.03 -19.75 24.25
N GLY A 119 0.21 -18.42 24.32
CA GLY A 119 1.49 -17.79 24.01
C GLY A 119 2.64 -18.25 24.90
N ARG A 120 2.40 -18.47 26.20
CA ARG A 120 3.39 -19.04 27.13
C ARG A 120 3.73 -20.50 26.83
N LYS A 121 2.75 -21.30 26.43
CA LYS A 121 2.91 -22.75 26.20
C LYS A 121 3.50 -23.06 24.83
N MET A 122 3.01 -22.40 23.78
CA MET A 122 3.36 -22.68 22.38
C MET A 122 4.52 -21.81 21.89
N GLY A 123 4.75 -20.66 22.55
CA GLY A 123 5.57 -19.59 21.99
C GLY A 123 4.89 -18.90 20.81
N LEU A 124 5.45 -17.77 20.37
CA LEU A 124 4.91 -17.00 19.24
C LEU A 124 4.99 -17.79 17.92
N GLU A 125 6.09 -18.50 17.68
CA GLU A 125 6.23 -19.32 16.47
C GLU A 125 5.27 -20.50 16.46
N GLY A 126 5.11 -21.21 17.59
CA GLY A 126 4.21 -22.35 17.68
C GLY A 126 2.74 -21.96 17.45
N MET A 127 2.31 -20.78 17.91
CA MET A 127 0.97 -20.26 17.57
C MET A 127 0.81 -20.05 16.06
N ILE A 128 1.83 -19.53 15.38
CA ILE A 128 1.76 -19.32 13.92
C ILE A 128 1.82 -20.63 13.14
N GLU A 129 2.60 -21.61 13.60
CA GLU A 129 2.62 -22.95 13.01
C GLU A 129 1.25 -23.63 13.14
N ASP A 130 0.56 -23.45 14.27
CA ASP A 130 -0.81 -23.90 14.46
C ASP A 130 -1.79 -23.20 13.50
N VAL A 131 -1.70 -21.88 13.32
CA VAL A 131 -2.48 -21.15 12.30
C VAL A 131 -2.26 -21.75 10.91
N ILE A 132 -1.00 -21.97 10.52
CA ILE A 132 -0.64 -22.50 9.20
C ILE A 132 -1.14 -23.93 9.02
N MET A 133 -0.98 -24.78 10.03
CA MET A 133 -1.48 -26.16 10.02
C MET A 133 -3.00 -26.19 9.86
N LEU A 134 -3.71 -25.36 10.63
CA LEU A 134 -5.16 -25.22 10.51
C LEU A 134 -5.53 -24.68 9.12
N CYS A 135 -4.73 -23.85 8.47
CA CYS A 135 -4.97 -23.37 7.11
C CYS A 135 -4.62 -24.38 6.00
N ALA A 136 -3.90 -25.47 6.29
CA ALA A 136 -3.37 -26.38 5.27
C ALA A 136 -4.46 -27.11 4.47
N ASN A 137 -5.59 -27.44 5.11
CA ASN A 137 -6.72 -28.11 4.46
C ASN A 137 -7.74 -27.08 3.98
N ARG A 138 -7.46 -26.47 2.82
CA ARG A 138 -8.41 -25.60 2.14
C ARG A 138 -9.34 -26.45 1.25
N PRO A 139 -10.67 -26.39 1.42
CA PRO A 139 -11.58 -27.08 0.52
C PRO A 139 -11.45 -26.51 -0.90
N THR A 140 -11.32 -27.37 -1.90
CA THR A 140 -11.41 -26.99 -3.31
C THR A 140 -12.85 -26.59 -3.61
N HIS A 141 -13.05 -25.33 -4.00
CA HIS A 141 -14.38 -24.83 -4.33
C HIS A 141 -14.82 -25.36 -5.70
N ASN A 142 -15.51 -26.50 -5.69
CA ASN A 142 -16.28 -27.01 -6.84
C ASN A 142 -17.80 -26.71 -6.69
N GLY A 143 -18.16 -25.74 -5.85
CA GLY A 143 -19.56 -25.39 -5.60
C GLY A 143 -20.17 -24.62 -6.78
N LYS A 144 -21.40 -24.97 -7.17
CA LYS A 144 -22.17 -24.21 -8.16
C LYS A 144 -22.33 -22.75 -7.70
N ILE A 145 -22.06 -21.83 -8.62
CA ILE A 145 -22.27 -20.38 -8.49
C ILE A 145 -23.74 -20.16 -8.09
N LYS A 146 -23.97 -19.59 -6.91
CA LYS A 146 -25.28 -19.09 -6.54
C LYS A 146 -25.30 -17.60 -6.86
N GLU A 147 -25.98 -17.24 -7.93
CA GLU A 147 -26.32 -15.84 -8.15
C GLU A 147 -27.20 -15.34 -7.00
N PRO A 148 -27.06 -14.06 -6.62
CA PRO A 148 -27.88 -13.49 -5.58
C PRO A 148 -29.35 -13.56 -5.97
N ALA A 149 -30.19 -14.13 -5.11
CA ALA A 149 -31.63 -14.32 -5.37
C ALA A 149 -32.39 -13.03 -5.70
N ASN A 150 -31.84 -11.87 -5.29
CA ASN A 150 -32.45 -10.54 -5.48
C ASN A 150 -31.67 -9.65 -6.47
N GLY A 151 -30.68 -10.18 -7.19
CA GLY A 151 -29.83 -9.40 -8.10
C GLY A 151 -28.89 -8.39 -7.42
N LYS A 152 -28.79 -8.39 -6.09
CA LYS A 152 -27.85 -7.57 -5.30
C LYS A 152 -26.92 -8.46 -4.50
N TYR A 153 -25.63 -8.19 -4.58
CA TYR A 153 -24.63 -8.90 -3.78
C TYR A 153 -24.61 -8.40 -2.33
N PRO A 154 -24.21 -9.23 -1.35
CA PRO A 154 -24.42 -8.93 0.07
C PRO A 154 -23.55 -7.79 0.64
N LEU A 155 -22.43 -7.44 0.02
CA LEU A 155 -21.63 -6.25 0.41
C LEU A 155 -22.02 -5.01 -0.42
N GLY A 156 -23.00 -5.14 -1.31
CA GLY A 156 -23.47 -4.06 -2.19
C GLY A 156 -22.62 -3.89 -3.45
N GLU A 157 -21.67 -4.79 -3.68
CA GLU A 157 -20.76 -4.77 -4.82
C GLU A 157 -21.49 -4.83 -6.17
N ALA A 158 -20.91 -4.18 -7.19
CA ALA A 158 -21.48 -4.09 -8.54
C ALA A 158 -21.35 -5.41 -9.32
N HIS A 159 -20.30 -6.17 -9.03
CA HIS A 159 -19.91 -7.39 -9.73
C HIS A 159 -19.68 -8.54 -8.74
N ASN A 160 -19.60 -9.78 -9.22
CA ASN A 160 -19.37 -10.95 -8.37
C ASN A 160 -17.90 -11.04 -7.92
N ILE A 161 -17.50 -10.24 -6.93
CA ILE A 161 -16.11 -10.16 -6.46
C ILE A 161 -15.56 -11.52 -6.00
N LYS A 162 -16.41 -12.36 -5.42
CA LYS A 162 -16.03 -13.69 -4.93
C LYS A 162 -15.68 -14.63 -6.09
N HIS A 163 -16.51 -14.66 -7.13
CA HIS A 163 -16.25 -15.47 -8.31
C HIS A 163 -14.95 -15.05 -8.99
N LEU A 164 -14.78 -13.74 -9.20
CA LEU A 164 -13.57 -13.17 -9.76
C LEU A 164 -12.32 -13.54 -8.94
N ALA A 165 -12.38 -13.37 -7.62
CA ALA A 165 -11.28 -13.69 -6.71
C ALA A 165 -10.88 -15.18 -6.76
N GLN A 166 -11.86 -16.09 -6.82
CA GLN A 166 -11.63 -17.53 -6.93
C GLN A 166 -11.09 -17.95 -8.30
N ALA A 167 -11.56 -17.31 -9.37
CA ALA A 167 -11.06 -17.52 -10.73
C ALA A 167 -9.59 -17.09 -10.84
N ILE A 168 -9.21 -15.95 -10.25
CA ILE A 168 -7.81 -15.49 -10.19
C ILE A 168 -6.97 -16.49 -9.38
N THR A 169 -7.44 -16.95 -8.21
CA THR A 169 -6.71 -17.97 -7.43
C THR A 169 -6.54 -19.29 -8.19
N SER A 170 -7.53 -19.67 -8.98
CA SER A 170 -7.45 -20.88 -9.81
C SER A 170 -6.40 -20.73 -10.92
N ALA A 171 -6.35 -19.56 -11.55
CA ALA A 171 -5.30 -19.22 -12.54
C ALA A 171 -3.90 -19.20 -11.89
N GLU A 172 -3.79 -18.70 -10.66
CA GLU A 172 -2.55 -18.73 -9.89
C GLU A 172 -2.02 -20.15 -9.60
N GLY A 173 -2.91 -21.12 -9.38
CA GLY A 173 -2.55 -22.51 -9.07
C GLY A 173 -2.21 -23.38 -10.28
N LYS A 174 -2.70 -22.98 -11.46
CA LYS A 174 -2.59 -23.72 -12.73
C LYS A 174 -1.47 -23.21 -13.65
N SER A 175 -0.38 -22.63 -13.11
CA SER A 175 0.64 -21.90 -13.89
C SER A 175 1.35 -22.66 -15.03
N ASN A 176 0.98 -23.90 -15.36
CA ASN A 176 1.51 -24.71 -16.45
C ASN A 176 0.46 -25.21 -17.47
N THR A 177 -0.82 -24.89 -17.34
CA THR A 177 -1.80 -25.20 -18.39
C THR A 177 -2.12 -23.93 -19.16
N THR A 178 -1.67 -23.88 -20.40
CA THR A 178 -2.13 -23.01 -21.49
C THR A 178 -3.60 -23.34 -21.82
N ASP A 179 -4.47 -23.38 -20.82
CA ASP A 179 -5.90 -23.40 -21.08
C ASP A 179 -6.22 -22.00 -21.60
N ASP A 180 -6.44 -21.92 -22.91
CA ASP A 180 -7.02 -20.76 -23.58
C ASP A 180 -8.21 -20.30 -22.73
N ILE A 181 -8.03 -19.22 -21.96
CA ILE A 181 -9.16 -18.36 -21.62
C ILE A 181 -9.59 -17.84 -22.97
N SER A 182 -10.52 -18.56 -23.60
CA SER A 182 -11.16 -18.16 -24.84
C SER A 182 -11.64 -16.74 -24.62
N SER A 183 -10.89 -15.82 -25.20
CA SER A 183 -11.10 -14.40 -25.10
C SER A 183 -12.35 -14.08 -25.91
N ASN A 184 -13.53 -14.36 -25.35
CA ASN A 184 -14.76 -13.65 -25.71
C ASN A 184 -14.70 -12.23 -25.14
N THR A 185 -13.55 -11.56 -25.30
CA THR A 185 -13.33 -10.14 -25.06
C THR A 185 -13.83 -9.30 -26.24
N ALA A 186 -14.41 -9.95 -27.27
CA ALA A 186 -15.02 -9.32 -28.43
C ALA A 186 -16.29 -8.55 -28.00
N GLY A 187 -16.10 -7.39 -27.37
CA GLY A 187 -17.19 -6.50 -26.96
C GLY A 187 -16.85 -5.59 -25.78
N ASN A 188 -15.95 -5.99 -24.87
CA ASN A 188 -15.65 -5.20 -23.68
C ASN A 188 -14.51 -4.20 -23.92
N LYS A 189 -14.85 -2.90 -23.84
CA LYS A 189 -13.93 -1.76 -24.01
C LYS A 189 -13.26 -1.33 -22.70
N SER A 190 -12.91 -2.28 -21.83
CA SER A 190 -12.23 -1.99 -20.57
C SER A 190 -10.86 -1.38 -20.82
N VAL A 191 -10.58 -0.26 -20.16
CA VAL A 191 -9.29 0.43 -20.24
C VAL A 191 -8.33 -0.14 -19.20
N VAL A 192 -7.10 -0.44 -19.58
CA VAL A 192 -6.04 -0.92 -18.67
C VAL A 192 -4.98 0.15 -18.48
N ILE A 193 -4.80 0.59 -17.25
CA ILE A 193 -3.82 1.60 -16.86
C ILE A 193 -2.70 0.92 -16.08
N GLY A 194 -1.47 1.03 -16.58
CA GLY A 194 -0.27 0.56 -15.90
C GLY A 194 0.31 1.66 -15.01
N ILE A 195 0.55 1.37 -13.74
CA ILE A 195 1.27 2.25 -12.82
C ILE A 195 2.53 1.53 -12.36
N THR A 196 3.68 2.02 -12.79
CA THR A 196 4.99 1.48 -12.42
C THR A 196 5.91 2.58 -11.90
N GLY A 197 7.02 2.21 -11.28
CA GLY A 197 7.89 3.18 -10.63
C GLY A 197 8.85 2.57 -9.63
N THR A 198 9.76 3.40 -9.12
CA THR A 198 10.75 2.95 -8.13
C THR A 198 10.09 2.57 -6.79
N GLY A 199 10.72 1.64 -6.07
CA GLY A 199 10.27 1.23 -4.74
C GLY A 199 10.16 2.42 -3.79
N GLY A 200 9.00 2.59 -3.15
CA GLY A 200 8.78 3.69 -2.21
C GLY A 200 8.49 5.06 -2.85
N ALA A 201 8.34 5.14 -4.17
CA ALA A 201 7.92 6.38 -4.86
C ALA A 201 6.50 6.84 -4.49
N GLY A 202 5.69 5.95 -3.92
CA GLY A 202 4.31 6.23 -3.52
C GLY A 202 3.29 5.85 -4.60
N LYS A 203 3.60 4.83 -5.42
CA LYS A 203 2.71 4.29 -6.47
C LYS A 203 1.31 4.01 -5.94
N SER A 204 1.18 3.20 -4.89
CA SER A 204 -0.11 2.85 -4.28
C SER A 204 -0.89 4.05 -3.76
N SER A 205 -0.20 5.10 -3.28
CA SER A 205 -0.87 6.35 -2.88
C SER A 205 -1.36 7.17 -4.07
N VAL A 206 -0.59 7.19 -5.18
CA VAL A 206 -1.04 7.79 -6.44
C VAL A 206 -2.22 6.99 -7.01
N THR A 207 -2.14 5.66 -6.99
CA THR A 207 -3.23 4.76 -7.38
C THR A 207 -4.50 5.04 -6.59
N ASP A 208 -4.44 5.12 -5.26
CA ASP A 208 -5.58 5.43 -4.40
C ASP A 208 -6.25 6.76 -4.77
N GLU A 209 -5.44 7.79 -5.00
CA GLU A 209 -5.94 9.12 -5.35
C GLU A 209 -6.51 9.19 -6.78
N VAL A 210 -6.01 8.36 -7.71
CA VAL A 210 -6.61 8.15 -9.04
C VAL A 210 -7.95 7.41 -8.92
N VAL A 211 -8.02 6.33 -8.13
CA VAL A 211 -9.27 5.60 -7.85
C VAL A 211 -10.32 6.53 -7.24
N ARG A 212 -9.93 7.36 -6.27
CA ARG A 212 -10.80 8.37 -5.64
C ARG A 212 -11.41 9.30 -6.69
N ARG A 213 -10.58 9.86 -7.58
CA ARG A 213 -11.03 10.79 -8.63
C ARG A 213 -11.90 10.08 -9.67
N TYR A 214 -11.57 8.84 -10.00
CA TYR A 214 -12.37 8.01 -10.90
C TYR A 214 -13.78 7.77 -10.36
N LEU A 215 -13.88 7.30 -9.11
CA LEU A 215 -15.16 7.04 -8.45
C LEU A 215 -15.98 8.32 -8.22
N ALA A 216 -15.33 9.47 -8.04
CA ALA A 216 -16.00 10.76 -7.92
C ALA A 216 -16.47 11.32 -9.27
N ALA A 217 -15.70 11.12 -10.34
CA ALA A 217 -16.00 11.63 -11.68
C ALA A 217 -17.12 10.84 -12.37
N PHE A 218 -17.21 9.53 -12.11
CA PHE A 218 -18.20 8.64 -12.71
C PHE A 218 -19.11 8.06 -11.65
N SER A 219 -20.43 8.10 -11.86
CA SER A 219 -21.42 7.55 -10.93
C SER A 219 -21.74 6.07 -11.19
N ASP A 220 -21.57 5.61 -12.42
CA ASP A 220 -21.98 4.29 -12.92
C ASP A 220 -20.81 3.37 -13.30
N LYS A 221 -19.60 3.92 -13.41
CA LYS A 221 -18.40 3.18 -13.84
C LYS A 221 -17.74 2.38 -12.73
N THR A 222 -17.17 1.24 -13.10
CA THR A 222 -16.52 0.29 -12.18
C THR A 222 -15.02 0.24 -12.42
N ILE A 223 -14.25 0.03 -11.34
CA ILE A 223 -12.79 0.02 -11.36
C ILE A 223 -12.22 -1.19 -10.64
N ALA A 224 -11.26 -1.88 -11.25
CA ALA A 224 -10.50 -2.96 -10.62
C ALA A 224 -9.04 -2.54 -10.44
N VAL A 225 -8.42 -2.88 -9.31
CA VAL A 225 -7.01 -2.63 -9.01
C VAL A 225 -6.31 -3.98 -8.80
N ILE A 226 -5.34 -4.29 -9.64
CA ILE A 226 -4.47 -5.45 -9.50
C ILE A 226 -3.11 -4.92 -9.08
N SER A 227 -2.72 -5.12 -7.82
CA SER A 227 -1.42 -4.70 -7.33
C SER A 227 -0.46 -5.87 -7.25
N VAL A 228 0.84 -5.65 -7.50
CA VAL A 228 1.86 -6.68 -7.46
C VAL A 228 2.94 -6.27 -6.46
N ASP A 229 3.17 -7.13 -5.46
CA ASP A 229 4.20 -6.93 -4.44
C ASP A 229 5.29 -8.02 -4.53
N PRO A 230 6.56 -7.69 -4.21
CA PRO A 230 7.66 -8.65 -4.31
C PRO A 230 7.56 -9.75 -3.24
N SER A 231 7.82 -11.00 -3.65
CA SER A 231 7.93 -12.14 -2.73
C SER A 231 9.29 -12.22 -2.04
N LYS A 232 9.35 -12.70 -0.79
CA LYS A 232 10.63 -12.95 -0.10
C LYS A 232 11.27 -14.25 -0.58
N LYS A 233 12.45 -14.14 -1.18
CA LYS A 233 13.24 -15.27 -1.70
C LYS A 233 13.48 -16.38 -0.67
N LYS A 234 13.90 -16.02 0.54
CA LYS A 234 14.30 -17.00 1.57
C LYS A 234 13.15 -17.83 2.12
N THR A 235 11.94 -17.27 2.18
CA THR A 235 10.81 -17.87 2.91
C THR A 235 9.64 -18.25 2.01
N GLY A 236 9.60 -17.74 0.77
CA GLY A 236 8.50 -17.96 -0.18
C GLY A 236 7.22 -17.18 0.13
N GLY A 237 7.16 -16.52 1.29
CA GLY A 237 6.05 -15.66 1.71
C GLY A 237 6.16 -14.24 1.16
N ALA A 238 5.09 -13.48 1.26
CA ALA A 238 5.04 -12.10 0.79
C ALA A 238 4.32 -11.20 1.80
N LEU A 239 4.69 -9.92 1.83
CA LEU A 239 3.90 -8.90 2.51
C LEU A 239 3.25 -8.09 1.39
N LEU A 240 1.97 -8.32 1.19
CA LEU A 240 1.13 -7.62 0.23
C LEU A 240 0.64 -6.35 0.90
N GLY A 241 1.46 -5.31 0.77
CA GLY A 241 1.41 -4.07 1.54
C GLY A 241 0.72 -2.93 0.81
N ASP A 242 0.45 -3.04 -0.49
CA ASP A 242 -0.17 -1.94 -1.24
C ASP A 242 -1.57 -1.59 -0.73
N ARG A 243 -2.39 -2.60 -0.37
CA ARG A 243 -3.77 -2.40 0.09
C ARG A 243 -3.88 -1.54 1.35
N ILE A 244 -2.86 -1.51 2.22
CA ILE A 244 -2.87 -0.65 3.43
C ILE A 244 -2.93 0.85 3.08
N ARG A 245 -2.52 1.22 1.85
CA ARG A 245 -2.51 2.60 1.37
C ARG A 245 -3.80 3.00 0.66
N MET A 246 -4.66 2.04 0.36
CA MET A 246 -5.87 2.24 -0.44
C MET A 246 -7.05 2.55 0.48
N ASN A 247 -7.47 3.82 0.51
CA ASN A 247 -8.62 4.26 1.29
C ASN A 247 -9.89 4.38 0.44
N ALA A 248 -9.75 4.63 -0.88
CA ALA A 248 -10.86 4.83 -1.80
C ALA A 248 -11.46 3.52 -2.34
N ILE A 249 -10.78 2.39 -2.15
CA ILE A 249 -11.18 1.08 -2.71
C ILE A 249 -12.34 0.41 -1.97
N SER A 250 -12.67 0.81 -0.74
CA SER A 250 -13.83 0.25 -0.03
C SER A 250 -15.08 0.96 -0.54
N HIS A 251 -15.51 0.53 -1.72
CA HIS A 251 -16.60 1.13 -2.48
C HIS A 251 -17.25 0.04 -3.34
N PRO A 252 -18.59 -0.03 -3.41
CA PRO A 252 -19.34 -1.00 -4.23
C PRO A 252 -18.90 -1.19 -5.69
N ARG A 253 -18.27 -0.17 -6.28
CA ARG A 253 -17.84 -0.13 -7.69
C ARG A 253 -16.34 -0.38 -7.86
N ALA A 254 -15.63 -0.62 -6.77
CA ALA A 254 -14.21 -0.90 -6.76
C ALA A 254 -13.97 -2.36 -6.41
N TYR A 255 -12.92 -2.94 -6.98
CA TYR A 255 -12.40 -4.25 -6.61
C TYR A 255 -10.89 -4.17 -6.53
N MET A 256 -10.28 -4.85 -5.56
CA MET A 256 -8.82 -4.93 -5.49
C MET A 256 -8.34 -6.37 -5.32
N ARG A 257 -7.20 -6.69 -5.95
CA ARG A 257 -6.51 -7.97 -5.77
C ARG A 257 -5.01 -7.74 -5.66
N SER A 258 -4.40 -8.22 -4.58
CA SER A 258 -2.94 -8.17 -4.42
C SER A 258 -2.29 -9.49 -4.84
N LEU A 259 -1.42 -9.42 -5.83
CA LEU A 259 -0.64 -10.55 -6.33
C LEU A 259 0.79 -10.48 -5.78
N ALA A 260 1.40 -11.64 -5.63
CA ALA A 260 2.83 -11.75 -5.36
C ALA A 260 3.56 -12.07 -6.67
N THR A 261 4.77 -11.53 -6.88
CA THR A 261 5.55 -11.82 -8.10
C THR A 261 5.83 -13.31 -8.29
N ARG A 262 6.06 -14.06 -7.19
CA ARG A 262 6.35 -15.51 -7.13
C ARG A 262 7.56 -16.02 -7.95
N GLU A 263 8.14 -15.17 -8.79
CA GLU A 263 9.30 -15.42 -9.62
C GLU A 263 10.44 -14.44 -9.29
N ASP A 264 11.66 -14.84 -9.61
CA ASP A 264 12.85 -14.03 -9.38
C ASP A 264 12.91 -12.82 -10.32
N ASN A 265 13.12 -11.63 -9.75
CA ASN A 265 13.41 -10.37 -10.47
C ASN A 265 12.32 -9.91 -11.47
N ALA A 266 11.12 -10.48 -11.43
CA ALA A 266 9.99 -9.99 -12.22
C ALA A 266 9.26 -8.84 -11.51
N ALA A 267 8.97 -7.76 -12.23
CA ALA A 267 8.10 -6.68 -11.73
C ALA A 267 6.60 -7.05 -11.71
N LEU A 268 6.22 -8.08 -12.47
CA LEU A 268 4.86 -8.56 -12.62
C LEU A 268 4.75 -10.05 -12.27
N SER A 269 3.55 -10.46 -11.87
CA SER A 269 3.20 -11.88 -11.77
C SER A 269 2.85 -12.42 -13.16
N SER A 270 3.25 -13.65 -13.47
CA SER A 270 2.81 -14.37 -14.68
C SER A 270 1.27 -14.50 -14.77
N VAL A 271 0.57 -14.31 -13.66
CA VAL A 271 -0.90 -14.33 -13.55
C VAL A 271 -1.54 -12.97 -13.83
N ALA A 272 -0.77 -11.86 -13.84
CA ALA A 272 -1.31 -10.52 -14.02
C ALA A 272 -2.14 -10.38 -15.31
N LYS A 273 -1.67 -10.97 -16.42
CA LYS A 273 -2.40 -11.00 -17.70
C LYS A 273 -3.74 -11.73 -17.59
N HIS A 274 -3.78 -12.85 -16.88
CA HIS A 274 -5.00 -13.62 -16.64
C HIS A 274 -5.98 -12.86 -15.73
N ALA A 275 -5.47 -12.22 -14.67
CA ALA A 275 -6.27 -11.40 -13.78
C ALA A 275 -6.91 -10.21 -14.52
N ILE A 276 -6.14 -9.52 -15.39
CA ILE A 276 -6.69 -8.46 -16.26
C ILE A 276 -7.81 -9.02 -17.14
N ALA A 277 -7.59 -10.15 -17.82
CA ALA A 277 -8.59 -10.76 -18.70
C ALA A 277 -9.87 -11.14 -17.93
N LEU A 278 -9.75 -11.68 -16.72
CA LEU A 278 -10.90 -12.00 -15.87
C LEU A 278 -11.66 -10.74 -15.45
N CYS A 279 -10.97 -9.67 -15.05
CA CYS A 279 -11.62 -8.38 -14.76
C CYS A 279 -12.32 -7.80 -16.00
N LYS A 280 -11.72 -7.95 -17.20
CA LYS A 280 -12.37 -7.55 -18.46
C LYS A 280 -13.63 -8.37 -18.72
N ASN A 281 -13.61 -9.68 -18.46
CA ASN A 281 -14.77 -10.55 -18.67
C ASN A 281 -15.90 -10.29 -17.67
N GLU A 282 -15.58 -9.92 -16.43
CA GLU A 282 -16.56 -9.50 -15.42
C GLU A 282 -17.14 -8.09 -15.70
N GLY A 283 -16.58 -7.35 -16.67
CA GLY A 283 -17.16 -6.08 -17.12
C GLY A 283 -16.72 -4.84 -16.33
N TYR A 284 -15.53 -4.86 -15.74
CA TYR A 284 -14.93 -3.65 -15.18
C TYR A 284 -14.60 -2.63 -16.28
N ASP A 285 -15.01 -1.37 -16.11
CA ASP A 285 -14.76 -0.31 -17.11
C ASP A 285 -13.28 0.12 -17.14
N CYS A 286 -12.64 0.16 -15.98
CA CYS A 286 -11.25 0.54 -15.80
C CYS A 286 -10.51 -0.50 -14.96
N ILE A 287 -9.30 -0.87 -15.37
CA ILE A 287 -8.43 -1.80 -14.66
C ILE A 287 -7.09 -1.11 -14.44
N ILE A 288 -6.66 -0.95 -13.20
CA ILE A 288 -5.32 -0.47 -12.87
C ILE A 288 -4.45 -1.68 -12.55
N LEU A 289 -3.31 -1.81 -13.24
CA LEU A 289 -2.23 -2.72 -12.89
C LEU A 289 -1.13 -1.91 -12.21
N GLU A 290 -0.87 -2.16 -10.93
CA GLU A 290 0.29 -1.62 -10.22
C GLU A 290 1.39 -2.67 -10.13
N SER A 291 2.58 -2.36 -10.63
CA SER A 291 3.74 -3.27 -10.54
C SER A 291 4.41 -3.22 -9.16
N ALA A 292 5.24 -4.23 -8.89
CA ALA A 292 6.19 -4.16 -7.78
C ALA A 292 7.16 -2.99 -8.01
N GLY A 293 7.81 -2.49 -6.95
CA GLY A 293 8.84 -1.46 -7.11
C GLY A 293 9.92 -1.94 -8.10
N VAL A 294 10.01 -1.27 -9.27
CA VAL A 294 10.87 -1.72 -10.37
C VAL A 294 12.25 -1.10 -10.30
N GLY A 295 13.23 -1.82 -10.85
CA GLY A 295 14.54 -1.26 -11.19
C GLY A 295 14.45 -0.35 -12.41
N GLN A 296 15.53 0.40 -12.69
CA GLN A 296 15.58 1.38 -13.79
C GLN A 296 15.38 0.77 -15.19
N SER A 297 15.56 -0.54 -15.36
CA SER A 297 15.52 -1.23 -16.65
C SER A 297 14.21 -1.95 -16.98
N ASP A 298 13.28 -2.08 -16.04
CA ASP A 298 12.06 -2.86 -16.24
C ASP A 298 10.99 -2.08 -17.02
N VAL A 299 10.48 -2.69 -18.09
CA VAL A 299 9.39 -2.15 -18.94
C VAL A 299 8.25 -3.15 -19.13
N SER A 300 8.21 -4.22 -18.33
CA SER A 300 7.31 -5.36 -18.53
C SER A 300 5.82 -4.98 -18.50
N ILE A 301 5.48 -3.90 -17.78
CA ILE A 301 4.09 -3.41 -17.68
C ILE A 301 3.52 -2.88 -19.00
N VAL A 302 4.37 -2.43 -19.91
CA VAL A 302 3.98 -1.77 -21.16
C VAL A 302 3.17 -2.70 -22.05
N ASP A 303 3.54 -3.98 -22.10
CA ASP A 303 2.89 -4.99 -22.95
C ASP A 303 1.51 -5.44 -22.44
N HIS A 304 1.12 -4.99 -21.24
CA HIS A 304 -0.12 -5.39 -20.57
C HIS A 304 -1.15 -4.27 -20.45
N CYS A 305 -0.77 -3.02 -20.76
CA CYS A 305 -1.56 -1.83 -20.46
C CYS A 305 -1.75 -0.93 -21.68
N ASP A 306 -2.89 -0.23 -21.73
CA ASP A 306 -3.21 0.72 -22.80
C ASP A 306 -2.54 2.09 -22.56
N VAL A 307 -2.48 2.52 -21.30
CA VAL A 307 -1.83 3.75 -20.85
C VAL A 307 -0.88 3.47 -19.69
N ASN A 308 0.36 3.93 -19.76
CA ASN A 308 1.39 3.68 -18.76
C ASN A 308 1.81 4.97 -18.03
N ILE A 309 1.79 4.91 -16.70
CA ILE A 309 2.23 5.97 -15.79
C ILE A 309 3.51 5.52 -15.09
N TYR A 310 4.58 6.32 -15.21
CA TYR A 310 5.81 6.12 -14.46
C TYR A 310 5.88 7.08 -13.26
N VAL A 311 5.94 6.52 -12.06
CA VAL A 311 6.01 7.28 -10.80
C VAL A 311 7.43 7.24 -10.24
N MET A 312 7.99 8.40 -9.98
CA MET A 312 9.31 8.57 -9.36
C MET A 312 9.28 9.63 -8.26
N THR A 313 10.39 9.81 -7.53
CA THR A 313 10.57 10.91 -6.58
C THR A 313 11.62 11.91 -7.09
N PRO A 314 11.72 13.11 -6.51
CA PRO A 314 12.79 14.05 -6.84
C PRO A 314 14.20 13.50 -6.60
N GLU A 315 14.36 12.49 -5.75
CA GLU A 315 15.66 11.89 -5.43
C GLU A 315 16.05 10.75 -6.38
N TYR A 316 16.57 11.08 -7.56
CA TYR A 316 17.09 10.11 -8.55
C TYR A 316 18.62 10.14 -8.72
N GLY A 317 19.32 10.96 -7.94
CA GLY A 317 20.77 11.16 -8.05
C GLY A 317 21.12 12.21 -9.11
N ALA A 318 22.17 11.96 -9.89
CA ALA A 318 22.58 12.87 -10.96
C ALA A 318 21.63 12.81 -12.16
N ALA A 319 21.50 13.91 -12.92
CA ALA A 319 20.68 13.97 -14.13
C ALA A 319 21.02 12.88 -15.16
N SER A 320 22.29 12.44 -15.24
CA SER A 320 22.71 11.32 -16.11
C SER A 320 22.12 9.96 -15.74
N GLN A 321 21.50 9.81 -14.56
CA GLN A 321 20.76 8.60 -14.20
C GLN A 321 19.43 8.51 -14.94
N LEU A 322 18.85 9.64 -15.37
CA LEU A 322 17.60 9.64 -16.13
C LEU A 322 17.76 8.94 -17.48
N GLU A 323 18.95 9.03 -18.10
CA GLU A 323 19.29 8.34 -19.35
C GLU A 323 19.27 6.81 -19.23
N LYS A 324 19.26 6.27 -18.00
CA LYS A 324 19.24 4.82 -17.74
C LYS A 324 17.86 4.28 -17.37
N ILE A 325 16.88 5.17 -17.22
CA ILE A 325 15.51 4.79 -16.84
C ILE A 325 14.73 4.51 -18.10
N ASN A 326 14.61 3.23 -18.47
CA ASN A 326 13.92 2.81 -19.70
C ASN A 326 12.46 3.27 -19.71
N MET A 327 11.78 3.27 -18.56
CA MET A 327 10.38 3.72 -18.49
C MET A 327 10.17 5.18 -18.93
N LEU A 328 11.21 6.03 -18.95
CA LEU A 328 11.07 7.38 -19.50
C LEU A 328 10.86 7.40 -21.02
N ASP A 329 11.19 6.32 -21.73
CA ASP A 329 10.94 6.16 -23.16
C ASP A 329 9.53 5.65 -23.48
N TYR A 330 8.92 4.90 -22.56
CA TYR A 330 7.66 4.17 -22.82
C TYR A 330 6.45 4.72 -22.04
N ALA A 331 6.67 5.53 -21.00
CA ALA A 331 5.58 6.08 -20.20
C ALA A 331 4.80 7.15 -20.97
N ASP A 332 3.48 7.03 -20.97
CA ASP A 332 2.58 8.05 -21.51
C ASP A 332 2.50 9.28 -20.62
N ILE A 333 2.68 9.06 -19.31
CA ILE A 333 2.67 10.10 -18.28
C ILE A 333 3.77 9.80 -17.26
N ILE A 334 4.56 10.81 -16.91
CA ILE A 334 5.56 10.74 -15.85
C ILE A 334 5.11 11.60 -14.67
N VAL A 335 5.13 10.98 -13.49
CA VAL A 335 4.69 11.56 -12.23
C VAL A 335 5.88 11.64 -11.28
N ILE A 336 6.27 12.86 -10.91
CA ILE A 336 7.25 13.11 -9.85
C ILE A 336 6.47 13.31 -8.56
N ASN A 337 6.24 12.23 -7.83
CA ASN A 337 5.53 12.25 -6.55
C ASN A 337 6.43 12.72 -5.42
N LYS A 338 5.84 13.12 -4.28
CA LYS A 338 6.53 13.78 -3.16
C LYS A 338 7.14 15.11 -3.60
N PHE A 339 6.39 15.86 -4.40
CA PHE A 339 6.81 17.15 -4.92
C PHE A 339 6.97 18.23 -3.83
N ASP A 340 6.59 17.92 -2.59
CA ASP A 340 6.89 18.68 -1.38
C ASP A 340 8.36 18.59 -0.94
N LYS A 341 9.16 17.70 -1.53
CA LYS A 341 10.57 17.50 -1.19
C LYS A 341 11.48 18.56 -1.83
N PRO A 342 12.61 18.92 -1.17
CA PRO A 342 13.62 19.79 -1.77
C PRO A 342 14.14 19.25 -3.12
N GLY A 343 14.39 20.14 -4.07
CA GLY A 343 14.87 19.78 -5.41
C GLY A 343 13.78 19.27 -6.37
N ALA A 344 12.50 19.27 -5.97
CA ALA A 344 11.40 18.83 -6.83
C ALA A 344 11.23 19.66 -8.11
N GLU A 345 11.43 20.98 -8.04
CA GLU A 345 11.37 21.86 -9.23
C GLU A 345 12.50 21.56 -10.21
N ASP A 346 13.74 21.36 -9.72
CA ASP A 346 14.88 20.97 -10.54
C ASP A 346 14.68 19.58 -11.16
N ALA A 347 14.16 18.64 -10.37
CA ALA A 347 13.77 17.31 -10.82
C ALA A 347 12.79 17.36 -11.99
N LEU A 348 11.77 18.22 -11.90
CA LEU A 348 10.79 18.41 -12.97
C LEU A 348 11.45 18.93 -14.25
N MET A 349 12.37 19.89 -14.13
CA MET A 349 13.08 20.43 -15.30
C MET A 349 13.97 19.37 -15.96
N ASP A 350 14.72 18.60 -15.18
CA ASP A 350 15.60 17.56 -15.70
C ASP A 350 14.83 16.43 -16.39
N VAL A 351 13.75 15.95 -15.76
CA VAL A 351 12.89 14.90 -16.33
C VAL A 351 12.21 15.40 -17.61
N ARG A 352 11.75 16.66 -17.66
CA ARG A 352 11.20 17.26 -18.89
C ARG A 352 12.23 17.34 -20.01
N LYS A 353 13.45 17.77 -19.71
CA LYS A 353 14.55 17.79 -20.70
C LYS A 353 14.85 16.38 -21.21
N GLN A 354 14.91 15.39 -20.32
CA GLN A 354 15.14 14.01 -20.72
C GLN A 354 13.99 13.48 -21.59
N TYR A 355 12.74 13.73 -21.19
CA TYR A 355 11.57 13.32 -21.96
C TYR A 355 11.59 13.91 -23.39
N LYS A 356 11.92 15.20 -23.54
CA LYS A 356 12.09 15.83 -24.87
C LYS A 356 13.15 15.14 -25.71
N ARG A 357 14.28 14.75 -25.11
CA ARG A 357 15.36 14.04 -25.82
C ARG A 357 14.90 12.67 -26.29
N ASN A 358 14.29 11.88 -25.39
CA ASN A 358 13.80 10.53 -25.67
C ASN A 358 12.77 10.52 -26.82
N HIS A 359 11.89 11.54 -26.86
CA HIS A 359 10.80 11.64 -27.83
C HIS A 359 11.10 12.59 -29.02
N GLN A 360 12.31 13.14 -29.11
CA GLN A 360 12.72 14.10 -30.15
C GLN A 360 11.84 15.37 -30.24
N LEU A 361 11.24 15.79 -29.11
CA LEU A 361 10.32 16.92 -29.01
C LEU A 361 11.03 18.23 -28.63
N PHE A 362 12.09 18.61 -29.35
CA PHE A 362 12.97 19.73 -28.96
C PHE A 362 12.29 21.10 -28.93
N THR A 363 11.24 21.31 -29.74
CA THR A 363 10.49 22.57 -29.84
C THR A 363 9.21 22.60 -28.99
N ALA A 364 8.83 21.48 -28.37
CA ALA A 364 7.64 21.42 -27.53
C ALA A 364 7.81 22.30 -26.29
N LYS A 365 6.73 22.97 -25.87
CA LYS A 365 6.72 23.73 -24.62
C LYS A 365 6.69 22.78 -23.44
N ASP A 366 7.32 23.16 -22.34
CA ASP A 366 7.39 22.33 -21.13
C ASP A 366 6.01 22.01 -20.55
N GLU A 367 5.05 22.91 -20.74
CA GLU A 367 3.65 22.77 -20.31
C GLU A 367 2.82 21.77 -21.11
N ASP A 368 3.32 21.36 -22.28
CA ASP A 368 2.65 20.40 -23.16
C ASP A 368 3.19 18.97 -22.95
N LEU A 369 4.28 18.83 -22.19
CA LEU A 369 4.86 17.54 -21.87
C LEU A 369 4.02 16.84 -20.79
N PRO A 370 3.82 15.50 -20.89
CA PRO A 370 3.08 14.74 -19.90
C PRO A 370 3.95 14.42 -18.66
N VAL A 371 4.63 15.43 -18.13
CA VAL A 371 5.50 15.34 -16.95
C VAL A 371 5.02 16.32 -15.89
N LEU A 372 4.61 15.80 -14.74
CA LEU A 372 3.99 16.57 -13.67
C LEU A 372 4.52 16.20 -12.29
N GLY A 373 4.58 17.20 -11.43
CA GLY A 373 4.85 17.06 -10.00
C GLY A 373 3.56 16.88 -9.20
N VAL A 374 3.53 15.93 -8.27
CA VAL A 374 2.34 15.65 -7.45
C VAL A 374 2.69 15.37 -5.99
N CYS A 375 1.70 15.58 -5.11
CA CYS A 375 1.81 15.24 -3.69
C CYS A 375 0.65 14.33 -3.27
N ALA A 376 0.78 13.00 -3.49
CA ALA A 376 -0.28 12.05 -3.14
C ALA A 376 -0.57 11.94 -1.62
N ASN A 377 0.31 12.46 -0.76
CA ASN A 377 0.09 12.55 0.68
C ASN A 377 -0.83 13.71 1.09
N LYS A 378 -1.22 14.57 0.14
CA LYS A 378 -2.03 15.75 0.38
C LYS A 378 -3.43 15.54 -0.18
N PHE A 379 -4.43 15.68 0.68
CA PHE A 379 -5.82 15.61 0.27
C PHE A 379 -6.14 16.69 -0.77
N ASN A 380 -6.82 16.29 -1.85
CA ASN A 380 -7.22 17.15 -2.96
C ASN A 380 -6.04 17.94 -3.56
N ASP A 381 -4.90 17.26 -3.79
CA ASP A 381 -3.77 17.85 -4.50
C ASP A 381 -4.11 18.18 -5.96
N GLU A 382 -3.81 19.41 -6.40
CA GLU A 382 -4.07 19.83 -7.79
C GLU A 382 -3.16 19.12 -8.78
N GLY A 383 -1.96 18.70 -8.37
CA GLY A 383 -1.09 17.89 -9.21
C GLY A 383 -1.74 16.56 -9.58
N ILE A 384 -2.40 15.90 -8.62
CA ILE A 384 -3.16 14.68 -8.89
C ILE A 384 -4.46 14.98 -9.66
N ASN A 385 -5.11 16.14 -9.45
CA ASN A 385 -6.24 16.54 -10.29
C ASN A 385 -5.82 16.65 -11.77
N HIS A 386 -4.70 17.34 -12.02
CA HIS A 386 -4.12 17.46 -13.36
C HIS A 386 -3.66 16.11 -13.93
N LEU A 387 -3.11 15.21 -13.11
CA LEU A 387 -2.80 13.84 -13.51
C LEU A 387 -4.04 13.12 -14.05
N PHE A 388 -5.16 13.23 -13.34
CA PHE A 388 -6.40 12.56 -13.73
C PHE A 388 -7.00 13.13 -15.03
N ASP A 389 -6.94 14.45 -15.22
CA ASP A 389 -7.37 15.09 -16.46
C ASP A 389 -6.50 14.65 -17.65
N LEU A 390 -5.17 14.66 -17.48
CA LEU A 390 -4.23 14.22 -18.50
C LEU A 390 -4.41 12.74 -18.84
N LEU A 391 -4.61 11.90 -17.83
CA LEU A 391 -4.91 10.48 -17.99
C LEU A 391 -6.20 10.27 -18.81
N SER A 392 -7.27 10.99 -18.49
CA SER A 392 -8.53 10.92 -19.23
C SER A 392 -8.35 11.32 -20.70
N ASN A 393 -7.57 12.38 -20.97
CA ASN A 393 -7.25 12.80 -22.35
C ASN A 393 -6.42 11.73 -23.09
N LYS A 394 -5.38 11.16 -22.45
CA LYS A 394 -4.56 10.10 -23.05
C LYS A 394 -5.35 8.84 -23.36
N ILE A 395 -6.28 8.46 -22.49
CA ILE A 395 -7.20 7.35 -22.72
C ILE A 395 -8.07 7.63 -23.94
N ASN A 396 -8.65 8.83 -24.04
CA ASN A 396 -9.48 9.23 -25.19
C ASN A 396 -8.68 9.21 -26.50
N ASP A 397 -7.47 9.76 -26.50
CA ASP A 397 -6.61 9.85 -27.68
C ASP A 397 -6.21 8.46 -28.20
N LYS A 398 -5.79 7.56 -27.29
CA LYS A 398 -5.32 6.21 -27.67
C LYS A 398 -6.44 5.26 -28.05
N LEU A 399 -7.54 5.28 -27.30
CA LEU A 399 -8.61 4.29 -27.45
C LEU A 399 -9.78 4.78 -28.32
N GLN A 400 -9.75 6.06 -28.73
CA GLN A 400 -10.84 6.71 -29.47
C GLN A 400 -12.21 6.56 -28.79
N ILE A 401 -12.21 6.52 -27.45
CA ILE A 401 -13.42 6.46 -26.62
C ILE A 401 -13.79 7.88 -26.23
N ALA A 402 -15.07 8.26 -26.31
CA ALA A 402 -15.56 9.52 -25.77
C ALA A 402 -15.74 9.39 -24.25
N CYS A 403 -14.65 9.44 -23.47
CA CYS A 403 -14.77 9.50 -22.02
C CYS A 403 -15.18 10.93 -21.61
N PRO A 404 -16.23 11.12 -20.79
CA PRO A 404 -16.66 12.45 -20.37
C PRO A 404 -15.55 13.13 -19.56
N SER A 405 -14.82 14.06 -20.19
CA SER A 405 -13.88 14.94 -19.51
C SER A 405 -14.65 16.04 -18.78
N LYS A 406 -15.13 15.76 -17.57
CA LYS A 406 -15.68 16.80 -16.70
C LYS A 406 -15.28 16.61 -15.24
N ILE A 407 -13.99 16.77 -14.95
CA ILE A 407 -13.65 17.54 -13.75
C ILE A 407 -13.64 19.00 -14.19
N ALA A 408 -14.80 19.65 -14.03
CA ALA A 408 -14.97 21.05 -14.31
C ALA A 408 -14.22 21.88 -13.26
N GLY A 409 -12.97 22.20 -13.57
CA GLY A 409 -12.17 23.16 -12.84
C GLY A 409 -10.91 23.40 -13.65
N SER A 410 -10.80 24.55 -14.31
CA SER A 410 -9.57 24.98 -14.96
C SER A 410 -8.43 25.01 -13.94
N VAL A 411 -7.67 23.91 -13.84
CA VAL A 411 -6.50 23.84 -12.98
C VAL A 411 -5.48 24.81 -13.56
N LYS A 412 -5.16 25.87 -12.81
CA LYS A 412 -4.06 26.78 -13.17
C LYS A 412 -2.80 25.95 -13.33
N LYS A 413 -2.14 26.05 -14.49
CA LYS A 413 -0.96 25.27 -14.89
C LYS A 413 0.33 25.52 -14.07
N GLU A 414 0.27 26.23 -12.93
CA GLU A 414 1.48 26.59 -12.17
C GLU A 414 1.39 26.30 -10.67
N ALA A 415 2.45 25.62 -10.23
CA ALA A 415 2.94 25.27 -8.89
C ALA A 415 2.14 25.80 -7.69
N ILE A 416 1.46 24.89 -6.98
CA ILE A 416 1.10 25.14 -5.58
C ILE A 416 2.37 25.05 -4.74
N LYS A 417 3.03 26.19 -4.54
CA LYS A 417 3.89 26.39 -3.36
C LYS A 417 2.98 26.67 -2.17
N LYS A 418 2.74 25.66 -1.31
CA LYS A 418 2.17 25.88 0.03
C LYS A 418 2.98 25.14 1.07
N SER A 419 3.31 25.89 2.12
CA SER A 419 4.24 25.62 3.20
C SER A 419 4.08 24.24 3.82
N GLY A 420 5.18 23.48 3.88
CA GLY A 420 5.31 22.43 4.89
C GLY A 420 5.11 23.02 6.30
N ILE A 421 4.67 22.20 7.25
CA ILE A 421 4.48 22.61 8.65
C ILE A 421 5.77 23.24 9.21
N ILE A 422 6.92 22.72 8.79
CA ILE A 422 8.25 23.21 9.12
C ILE A 422 8.86 23.80 7.85
N PRO A 423 9.26 25.08 7.84
CA PRO A 423 9.98 25.67 6.71
C PRO A 423 11.32 24.97 6.46
N ASP A 424 11.77 24.93 5.20
CA ASP A 424 13.03 24.26 4.82
C ASP A 424 14.25 24.79 5.59
N SER A 425 14.25 26.11 5.87
CA SER A 425 15.30 26.76 6.68
C SER A 425 15.37 26.28 8.13
N ARG A 426 14.35 25.56 8.62
CA ARG A 426 14.24 25.08 10.01
C ARG A 426 14.23 23.56 10.12
N ILE A 427 14.52 22.81 9.06
CA ILE A 427 14.55 21.34 9.10
C ILE A 427 15.48 20.79 10.20
N ARG A 428 16.56 21.51 10.53
CA ARG A 428 17.57 21.10 11.51
C ARG A 428 17.35 21.62 12.93
N TYR A 429 16.16 22.14 13.25
CA TYR A 429 15.85 22.74 14.56
C TYR A 429 16.17 21.84 15.77
N LEU A 430 15.97 20.51 15.68
CA LEU A 430 16.35 19.59 16.77
C LEU A 430 17.87 19.47 16.95
N SER A 431 18.63 19.55 15.85
CA SER A 431 20.09 19.62 15.92
C SER A 431 20.54 20.93 16.55
N GLU A 432 19.93 22.05 16.17
CA GLU A 432 20.20 23.38 16.76
C GLU A 432 19.91 23.39 18.27
N ILE A 433 18.82 22.77 18.72
CA ILE A 433 18.49 22.60 20.14
C ILE A 433 19.56 21.77 20.85
N SER A 434 19.94 20.62 20.27
CA SER A 434 20.99 19.77 20.86
C SER A 434 22.34 20.47 20.93
N GLU A 435 22.70 21.26 19.92
CA GLU A 435 23.94 22.04 19.88
C GLU A 435 23.94 23.14 20.92
N THR A 436 22.81 23.84 21.08
CA THR A 436 22.62 24.86 22.12
C THR A 436 22.84 24.30 23.53
N ILE A 437 22.27 23.12 23.83
CA ILE A 437 22.46 22.46 25.14
C ILE A 437 23.93 22.08 25.35
N ARG A 438 24.60 21.54 24.34
CA ARG A 438 26.02 21.17 24.43
C ARG A 438 26.92 22.39 24.63
N ASN A 439 26.67 23.46 23.89
CA ASN A 439 27.41 24.71 24.01
C ASN A 439 27.22 25.36 25.38
N TYR A 440 26.01 25.31 25.93
CA TYR A 440 25.75 25.77 27.30
C TYR A 440 26.53 24.95 28.34
N ASN A 441 26.54 23.62 28.23
CA ASN A 441 27.31 22.76 29.14
C ASN A 441 28.82 23.03 29.06
N ASN A 442 29.35 23.24 27.85
CA ASN A 442 30.75 23.61 27.67
C ASN A 442 31.06 24.95 28.34
N TRP A 443 30.20 25.95 28.14
CA TRP A 443 30.34 27.26 28.80
C TRP A 443 30.29 27.13 30.33
N VAL A 444 29.36 26.34 30.89
CA VAL A 444 29.29 26.10 32.34
C VAL A 444 30.59 25.46 32.86
N ASN A 445 31.14 24.47 32.16
CA ASN A 445 32.40 23.83 32.54
C ASN A 445 33.58 24.82 32.51
N GLU A 446 33.65 25.65 31.47
CA GLU A 446 34.65 26.71 31.36
C GLU A 446 34.54 27.70 32.52
N GLN A 447 33.33 28.22 32.78
CA GLN A 447 33.09 29.17 33.87
C GLN A 447 33.36 28.55 35.25
N SER A 448 32.99 27.29 35.46
CA SER A 448 33.29 26.56 36.71
C SER A 448 34.79 26.40 36.91
N THR A 449 35.54 26.13 35.84
CA THR A 449 37.01 26.02 35.90
C THR A 449 37.64 27.36 36.26
N ILE A 450 37.20 28.45 35.61
CA ILE A 450 37.67 29.81 35.91
C ILE A 450 37.34 30.19 37.37
N ALA A 451 36.11 29.94 37.82
CA ALA A 451 35.70 30.20 39.20
C ALA A 451 36.55 29.43 40.22
N THR A 452 36.89 28.17 39.92
CA THR A 452 37.77 27.33 40.75
C THR A 452 39.18 27.92 40.83
N GLN A 453 39.76 28.35 39.69
CA GLN A 453 41.08 28.98 39.65
C GLN A 453 41.12 30.29 40.44
N LEU A 454 40.10 31.14 40.30
CA LEU A 454 39.98 32.40 41.06
C LEU A 454 39.86 32.16 42.56
N TYR A 455 39.06 31.16 42.96
CA TYR A 455 38.93 30.76 44.36
C TYR A 455 40.28 30.31 44.95
N GLN A 456 41.03 29.48 44.22
CA GLN A 456 42.35 28.99 44.65
C GLN A 456 43.39 30.11 44.77
N LEU A 457 43.44 31.03 43.81
CA LEU A 457 44.36 32.18 43.85
C LEU A 457 44.04 33.11 45.03
N ASN A 458 42.77 33.47 45.21
CA ASN A 458 42.36 34.33 46.31
C ASN A 458 42.60 33.67 47.67
N GLY A 459 42.33 32.37 47.79
CA GLY A 459 42.65 31.59 48.98
C GLY A 459 44.15 31.60 49.30
N SER A 460 45.00 31.42 48.29
CA SER A 460 46.46 31.44 48.42
C SER A 460 46.97 32.82 48.86
N ILE A 461 46.50 33.90 48.23
CA ILE A 461 46.82 35.28 48.61
C ILE A 461 46.41 35.55 50.06
N THR A 462 45.22 35.09 50.46
CA THR A 462 44.71 35.27 51.83
C THR A 462 45.58 34.54 52.86
N ILE A 463 46.08 33.35 52.55
CA ILE A 463 46.96 32.58 53.42
C ILE A 463 48.33 33.25 53.54
N LEU A 464 48.92 33.68 52.42
CA LEU A 464 50.20 34.39 52.41
C LEU A 464 50.13 35.67 53.25
N ASN A 465 49.07 36.47 53.09
CA ASN A 465 48.86 37.70 53.86
C ASN A 465 48.61 37.47 55.36
N LYS A 466 48.26 36.24 55.79
CA LYS A 466 48.06 35.87 57.21
C LYS A 466 49.32 35.30 57.87
N THR A 467 50.36 35.01 57.10
CA THR A 467 51.61 34.46 57.63
C THR A 467 52.46 35.63 58.12
N PRO A 468 52.86 35.73 59.40
CA PRO A 468 53.70 36.85 59.86
C PRO A 468 55.05 36.78 59.15
N GLU A 469 55.53 37.92 58.64
CA GLU A 469 56.92 38.04 58.21
C GLU A 469 57.82 37.63 59.37
N LYS A 470 58.64 36.61 59.14
CA LYS A 470 59.63 36.11 60.11
C LYS A 470 60.93 36.88 60.01
#